data_AF-A0A8H6MKC2-F1
#
_entry.id   AF-A0A8H6MKC2-F1
#
_cell.length_a   1.000
_cell.length_b   1.000
_cell.length_c   1.000
_cell.angle_alpha   90.00
_cell.angle_beta   90.00
_cell.angle_gamma   90.00
#
_symmetry.space_group_name_H-M   'P 1'
#
loop_
_entity.id
_entity.type
_entity.pdbx_description
1 polymer ?
#
loop_
_entity_poly.entity_id
_entity_poly.type
_entity_poly.pdbx_seq_one_letter_code
_entity_poly.pdbx_strand_id
1 'polypeptide(L)'
;MVLRILTPAERQRLDDLQLCLNEPEPVLICRPCGYALKPFGERVGRHLVEKHDVPKSKRRGINSLIKSIGLADPNDVPLRPDGLPPHEALLKVRGYACRHCNYRTASLDLVGRHISSVHGFKQSRKADGWQRDHVLGGVLLQSWSQNGSRGCWIAQPPTLTSLFPAVDCGRQADPVLQTNWMRRTGWAETFEGARRDILAATTELPASVGAAATSSTGFHLGRRWTPRPLRRLHTPHNSWSTFCAGEVGWHGLSSGPRRLSAKPLSGHSC
;
A
#
# COMPACT_ATOMS: atom_id res chain seq x y z
N MET A 1 -24.07 11.69 12.59
CA MET A 1 -25.05 11.68 11.47
C MET A 1 -25.70 10.32 11.45
N VAL A 2 -27.02 10.24 11.45
CA VAL A 2 -27.75 8.97 11.28
C VAL A 2 -28.02 8.81 9.79
N LEU A 3 -27.49 7.76 9.18
CA LEU A 3 -27.79 7.42 7.79
C LEU A 3 -29.28 7.07 7.67
N ARG A 4 -29.92 7.48 6.56
CA ARG A 4 -31.26 6.97 6.26
C ARG A 4 -31.18 5.48 5.97
N ILE A 5 -32.03 4.70 6.65
CA ILE A 5 -32.19 3.28 6.36
C ILE A 5 -32.72 3.13 4.93
N LEU A 6 -31.94 2.47 4.08
CA LEU A 6 -32.33 2.14 2.71
C LEU A 6 -33.29 0.96 2.70
N THR A 7 -34.34 1.09 1.90
CA THR A 7 -35.25 -0.02 1.57
C THR A 7 -34.50 -1.11 0.78
N PRO A 8 -34.96 -2.38 0.82
CA PRO A 8 -34.32 -3.46 0.04
C PRO A 8 -34.24 -3.14 -1.45
N ALA A 9 -35.26 -2.51 -2.01
CA ALA A 9 -35.27 -2.09 -3.42
C ALA A 9 -34.22 -1.01 -3.74
N GLU A 10 -34.01 -0.05 -2.84
CA GLU A 10 -32.96 0.96 -3.00
C GLU A 10 -31.55 0.35 -2.88
N ARG A 11 -31.36 -0.60 -1.96
CA ARG A 11 -30.09 -1.34 -1.83
C ARG A 11 -29.80 -2.15 -3.09
N GLN A 12 -30.77 -2.92 -3.56
CA GLN A 12 -30.65 -3.69 -4.80
C GLN A 12 -30.32 -2.79 -5.99
N ARG A 13 -30.95 -1.63 -6.07
CA ARG A 13 -30.67 -0.65 -7.12
C ARG A 13 -29.24 -0.12 -7.09
N LEU A 14 -28.65 0.09 -5.91
CA LEU A 14 -27.24 0.46 -5.78
C LEU A 14 -26.33 -0.69 -6.24
N ASP A 15 -26.66 -1.92 -5.84
CA ASP A 15 -25.93 -3.12 -6.24
C ASP A 15 -25.96 -3.34 -7.77
N ASP A 16 -27.10 -3.12 -8.42
CA ASP A 16 -27.25 -3.20 -9.89
C ASP A 16 -26.36 -2.17 -10.61
N LEU A 17 -26.04 -1.06 -9.96
CA LEU A 17 -25.13 -0.02 -10.43
C LEU A 17 -23.68 -0.24 -9.95
N GLN A 18 -23.40 -1.36 -9.27
CA GLN A 18 -22.11 -1.69 -8.66
C GLN A 18 -21.62 -0.62 -7.67
N LEU A 19 -22.56 0.02 -6.99
CA LEU A 19 -22.32 0.98 -5.92
C LEU A 19 -22.58 0.29 -4.58
N CYS A 20 -21.68 0.43 -3.62
CA CYS A 20 -21.90 -0.05 -2.26
C CYS A 20 -21.81 1.08 -1.23
N LEU A 21 -22.75 1.07 -0.29
CA LEU A 21 -22.69 1.87 0.91
C LEU A 21 -21.73 1.19 1.89
N ASN A 22 -20.75 1.92 2.41
CA ASN A 22 -19.92 1.41 3.51
C ASN A 22 -20.54 1.78 4.87
N GLU A 23 -20.37 0.89 5.85
CA GLU A 23 -20.65 1.11 7.26
C GLU A 23 -19.44 0.57 8.05
N PRO A 24 -18.92 1.27 9.08
CA PRO A 24 -19.52 2.42 9.76
C PRO A 24 -19.26 3.78 9.08
N GLU A 25 -18.26 3.90 8.20
CA GLU A 25 -17.98 5.17 7.53
C GLU A 25 -18.94 5.40 6.35
N PRO A 26 -19.82 6.43 6.41
CA PRO A 26 -20.96 6.59 5.50
C PRO A 26 -20.55 7.12 4.11
N VAL A 27 -19.75 6.35 3.37
CA VAL A 27 -19.27 6.67 2.01
C VAL A 27 -19.91 5.78 0.97
N LEU A 28 -20.05 6.30 -0.25
CA LEU A 28 -20.48 5.54 -1.42
C LEU A 28 -19.25 5.07 -2.20
N ILE A 29 -19.06 3.75 -2.34
CA ILE A 29 -17.94 3.18 -3.07
C ILE A 29 -18.40 2.65 -4.42
N CYS A 30 -17.64 2.95 -5.47
CA CYS A 30 -17.81 2.35 -6.78
C CYS A 30 -16.96 1.08 -6.85
N ARG A 31 -17.58 -0.10 -6.86
CA ARG A 31 -16.84 -1.39 -6.84
C ARG A 31 -15.89 -1.56 -8.03
N PRO A 32 -16.27 -1.26 -9.29
CA PRO A 32 -15.38 -1.44 -10.44
C PRO A 32 -14.17 -0.50 -10.41
N CYS A 33 -14.33 0.69 -9.82
CA CYS A 33 -13.25 1.67 -9.70
C CYS A 33 -12.39 1.48 -8.44
N GLY A 34 -12.96 0.91 -7.38
CA GLY A 34 -12.25 0.65 -6.13
C GLY A 34 -11.98 1.90 -5.29
N TYR A 35 -12.81 2.94 -5.39
CA TYR A 35 -12.71 4.15 -4.56
C TYR A 35 -14.08 4.77 -4.27
N ALA A 36 -14.14 5.59 -3.24
CA ALA A 36 -15.35 6.28 -2.82
C ALA A 36 -15.64 7.52 -3.67
N LEU A 37 -16.91 7.70 -4.02
CA LEU A 37 -17.44 8.80 -4.80
C LEU A 37 -17.93 9.91 -3.89
N LYS A 38 -17.74 11.15 -4.35
CA LYS A 38 -18.33 12.31 -3.68
C LYS A 38 -19.85 12.29 -3.87
N PRO A 39 -20.64 12.33 -2.77
CA PRO A 39 -22.09 12.17 -2.87
C PRO A 39 -22.83 13.43 -3.32
N PHE A 40 -22.14 14.57 -3.44
CA PHE A 40 -22.77 15.85 -3.72
C PHE A 40 -22.88 16.17 -5.22
N GLY A 41 -24.05 16.70 -5.61
CA GLY A 41 -24.37 17.13 -6.96
C GLY A 41 -24.55 15.96 -7.93
N GLU A 42 -24.35 16.22 -9.22
CA GLU A 42 -24.52 15.22 -10.29
C GLU A 42 -23.27 14.33 -10.48
N ARG A 43 -22.33 14.34 -9.54
CA ARG A 43 -21.02 13.69 -9.69
C ARG A 43 -21.12 12.18 -9.84
N VAL A 44 -22.00 11.54 -9.09
CA VAL A 44 -22.17 10.08 -9.17
C VAL A 44 -22.85 9.70 -10.48
N GLY A 45 -23.94 10.38 -10.85
CA GLY A 45 -24.60 10.15 -12.14
C GLY A 45 -23.70 10.42 -13.35
N ARG A 46 -22.76 11.37 -13.26
CA ARG A 46 -21.75 11.64 -14.30
C ARG A 46 -20.66 10.57 -14.33
N HIS A 47 -20.11 10.19 -13.17
CA HIS A 47 -19.12 9.14 -13.05
C HIS A 47 -19.59 7.82 -13.68
N LEU A 48 -20.84 7.42 -13.41
CA LEU A 48 -21.44 6.21 -13.97
C LEU A 48 -21.49 6.23 -15.51
N VAL A 49 -21.69 7.40 -16.13
CA VAL A 49 -21.65 7.51 -17.60
C VAL A 49 -20.20 7.49 -18.10
N GLU A 50 -19.36 8.35 -17.54
CA GLU A 50 -17.99 8.55 -18.05
C GLU A 50 -17.08 7.34 -17.83
N LYS A 51 -17.29 6.55 -16.76
CA LYS A 51 -16.43 5.41 -16.41
C LYS A 51 -17.05 4.05 -16.70
N HIS A 52 -18.37 3.96 -16.76
CA HIS A 52 -19.08 2.67 -16.86
C HIS A 52 -20.17 2.65 -17.93
N ASP A 53 -20.33 3.72 -18.71
CA ASP A 53 -21.32 3.83 -19.79
C ASP A 53 -22.76 3.45 -19.37
N VAL A 54 -23.14 3.82 -18.14
CA VAL A 54 -24.46 3.47 -17.61
C VAL A 54 -25.55 4.30 -18.32
N PRO A 55 -26.57 3.66 -18.93
CA PRO A 55 -27.61 4.36 -19.66
C PRO A 55 -28.48 5.24 -18.76
N LYS A 56 -29.05 6.31 -19.32
CA LYS A 56 -29.88 7.30 -18.61
C LYS A 56 -31.04 6.67 -17.82
N SER A 57 -31.66 5.62 -18.36
CA SER A 57 -32.78 4.90 -17.72
C SER A 57 -32.40 4.34 -16.35
N LYS A 58 -31.25 3.67 -16.24
CA LYS A 58 -30.78 3.03 -14.99
C LYS A 58 -30.35 4.07 -13.94
N ARG A 59 -29.66 5.13 -14.38
CA ARG A 59 -29.16 6.19 -13.48
C ARG A 59 -30.20 7.26 -13.10
N ARG A 60 -31.40 7.26 -13.68
CA ARG A 60 -32.41 8.31 -13.47
C ARG A 60 -32.80 8.42 -11.98
N GLY A 61 -32.51 9.56 -11.35
CA GLY A 61 -32.85 9.79 -9.93
C GLY A 61 -31.83 9.23 -8.92
N ILE A 62 -30.67 8.73 -9.37
CA ILE A 62 -29.61 8.25 -8.47
C ILE A 62 -29.08 9.35 -7.56
N ASN A 63 -28.85 10.57 -8.08
CA ASN A 63 -28.33 11.68 -7.28
C ASN A 63 -29.36 12.16 -6.22
N SER A 64 -30.65 12.06 -6.53
CA SER A 64 -31.72 12.33 -5.54
C SER A 64 -31.73 11.30 -4.41
N LEU A 65 -31.51 10.02 -4.75
CA LEU A 65 -31.38 8.96 -3.75
C LEU A 65 -30.14 9.19 -2.88
N ILE A 66 -28.99 9.47 -3.47
CA ILE A 66 -27.74 9.71 -2.73
C ILE A 66 -27.85 10.91 -1.79
N LYS A 67 -28.49 11.98 -2.24
CA LYS A 67 -28.77 13.16 -1.42
C LYS A 67 -29.65 12.83 -0.20
N SER A 68 -30.61 11.91 -0.34
CA SER A 68 -31.50 11.53 0.76
C SER A 68 -30.89 10.56 1.78
N ILE A 69 -29.78 9.88 1.44
CA ILE A 69 -29.10 8.96 2.36
C ILE A 69 -28.29 9.72 3.41
N GLY A 70 -27.76 10.90 3.08
CA GLY A 70 -26.93 11.71 3.97
C GLY A 70 -25.49 11.20 4.10
N LEU A 71 -24.83 10.94 2.97
CA LEU A 71 -23.45 10.44 2.95
C LEU A 71 -22.41 11.53 3.24
N ALA A 72 -21.28 11.13 3.83
CA ALA A 72 -20.14 12.01 4.06
C ALA A 72 -19.26 12.16 2.80
N ASP A 73 -18.50 13.26 2.70
CA ASP A 73 -17.45 13.34 1.68
C ASP A 73 -16.34 12.33 2.03
N PRO A 74 -15.87 11.52 1.07
CA PRO A 74 -14.73 10.62 1.26
C PRO A 74 -13.46 11.28 1.80
N ASN A 75 -13.33 12.60 1.63
CA ASN A 75 -12.18 13.37 2.11
C ASN A 75 -12.28 13.81 3.57
N ASP A 76 -13.48 13.80 4.15
CA ASP A 76 -13.74 14.26 5.52
C ASP A 76 -13.87 13.07 6.49
N VAL A 77 -13.96 11.87 5.94
CA VAL A 77 -14.08 10.62 6.67
C VAL A 77 -12.71 10.18 7.19
N PRO A 78 -12.61 9.75 8.46
CA PRO A 78 -11.35 9.27 9.01
C PRO A 78 -10.82 8.07 8.23
N LEU A 79 -9.50 7.97 8.14
CA LEU A 79 -8.86 6.79 7.57
C LEU A 79 -9.13 5.59 8.46
N ARG A 80 -9.29 4.41 7.85
CA ARG A 80 -9.37 3.17 8.61
C ARG A 80 -8.06 2.94 9.36
N PRO A 81 -8.10 2.33 10.56
CA PRO A 81 -6.91 1.91 11.27
C PRO A 81 -6.02 1.00 10.44
N ASP A 82 -4.70 1.17 10.58
CA ASP A 82 -3.73 0.27 9.97
C ASP A 82 -3.86 -1.13 10.55
N GLY A 83 -3.58 -2.14 9.73
CA GLY A 83 -3.60 -3.54 10.13
C GLY A 83 -4.99 -4.20 10.07
N LEU A 84 -6.04 -3.49 9.67
CA LEU A 84 -7.33 -4.14 9.39
C LEU A 84 -7.28 -4.93 8.08
N PRO A 85 -8.12 -5.97 7.94
CA PRO A 85 -8.30 -6.65 6.67
C PRO A 85 -8.63 -5.67 5.54
N PRO A 86 -8.16 -5.93 4.31
CA PRO A 86 -8.44 -5.06 3.18
C PRO A 86 -9.94 -4.90 2.99
N HIS A 87 -10.38 -3.66 2.82
CA HIS A 87 -11.76 -3.37 2.46
C HIS A 87 -12.05 -3.99 1.09
N GLU A 88 -13.13 -4.78 1.01
CA GLU A 88 -13.43 -5.63 -0.16
C GLU A 88 -13.69 -4.82 -1.43
N ALA A 89 -14.44 -3.72 -1.32
CA ALA A 89 -14.80 -2.87 -2.46
C ALA A 89 -13.74 -1.80 -2.84
N LEU A 90 -12.60 -1.72 -2.15
CA LEU A 90 -11.56 -0.72 -2.43
C LEU A 90 -10.35 -1.34 -3.11
N LEU A 91 -9.73 -0.57 -4.01
CA LEU A 91 -8.51 -0.95 -4.71
C LEU A 91 -7.36 -1.13 -3.72
N LYS A 92 -6.61 -2.21 -3.89
CA LYS A 92 -5.40 -2.53 -3.13
C LYS A 92 -4.19 -2.14 -3.96
N VAL A 93 -3.36 -1.24 -3.46
CA VAL A 93 -2.17 -0.76 -4.16
C VAL A 93 -0.94 -1.17 -3.37
N ARG A 94 0.02 -1.85 -4.00
CA ARG A 94 1.32 -2.09 -3.36
C ARG A 94 2.06 -0.76 -3.24
N GLY A 95 2.64 -0.52 -2.07
CA GLY A 95 3.37 0.72 -1.83
C GLY A 95 4.44 0.60 -0.76
N TYR A 96 4.74 1.75 -0.19
CA TYR A 96 5.83 1.96 0.74
C TYR A 96 5.34 2.82 1.91
N ALA A 97 5.76 2.46 3.11
CA ALA A 97 5.55 3.25 4.32
C ALA A 97 6.89 3.67 4.92
N CYS A 98 6.94 4.88 5.48
CA CYS A 98 8.07 5.31 6.28
C CYS A 98 8.10 4.53 7.59
N ARG A 99 9.28 4.09 8.04
CA ARG A 99 9.44 3.43 9.35
C ARG A 99 9.48 4.40 10.54
N HIS A 100 9.63 5.69 10.25
CA HIS A 100 9.88 6.74 11.25
C HIS A 100 8.66 7.63 11.51
N CYS A 101 7.66 7.60 10.63
CA CYS A 101 6.40 8.33 10.80
C CYS A 101 5.28 7.70 9.97
N ASN A 102 4.07 8.27 10.04
CA ASN A 102 2.88 7.76 9.35
C ASN A 102 2.83 8.07 7.84
N TYR A 103 3.94 8.50 7.24
CA TYR A 103 3.98 8.80 5.81
C TYR A 103 3.96 7.52 4.96
N ARG A 104 3.20 7.52 3.87
CA ARG A 104 2.96 6.36 3.01
C ARG A 104 2.57 6.79 1.61
N THR A 105 3.00 6.01 0.63
CA THR A 105 2.84 6.32 -0.79
C THR A 105 3.02 5.06 -1.64
N ALA A 106 2.46 5.06 -2.85
CA ALA A 106 2.71 4.00 -3.83
C ALA A 106 4.08 4.13 -4.52
N SER A 107 4.77 5.27 -4.37
CA SER A 107 6.02 5.57 -5.09
C SER A 107 7.25 5.48 -4.20
N LEU A 108 8.23 4.69 -4.62
CA LEU A 108 9.51 4.54 -3.93
C LEU A 108 10.30 5.86 -3.90
N ASP A 109 10.26 6.62 -4.99
CA ASP A 109 10.98 7.89 -5.09
C ASP A 109 10.42 8.94 -4.11
N LEU A 110 9.09 8.95 -3.95
CA LEU A 110 8.42 9.87 -3.03
C LEU A 110 8.75 9.55 -1.57
N VAL A 111 8.73 8.27 -1.19
CA VAL A 111 9.12 7.90 0.17
C VAL A 111 10.62 8.15 0.41
N GLY A 112 11.47 7.91 -0.59
CA GLY A 112 12.90 8.23 -0.51
C GLY A 112 13.15 9.72 -0.26
N ARG A 113 12.47 10.59 -1.04
CA ARG A 113 12.56 12.04 -0.86
C ARG A 113 12.04 12.47 0.50
N HIS A 114 10.89 11.95 0.93
CA HIS A 114 10.33 12.21 2.24
C HIS A 114 11.31 11.88 3.36
N ILE A 115 11.94 10.71 3.33
CA ILE A 115 12.89 10.30 4.37
C ILE A 115 14.09 11.25 4.39
N SER A 116 14.61 11.63 3.22
CA SER A 116 15.72 12.58 3.15
C SER A 116 15.36 13.99 3.62
N SER A 117 14.16 14.48 3.31
CA SER A 117 13.75 15.85 3.67
C SER A 117 13.25 15.99 5.10
N VAL A 118 12.50 15.01 5.60
CA VAL A 118 11.85 15.07 6.93
C VAL A 118 12.72 14.46 8.01
N HIS A 119 13.41 13.35 7.71
CA HIS A 119 14.22 12.62 8.68
C HIS A 119 15.73 12.82 8.48
N GLY A 120 16.14 13.57 7.46
CA GLY A 120 17.55 13.92 7.22
C GLY A 120 18.43 12.76 6.79
N PHE A 121 17.87 11.56 6.59
CA PHE A 121 18.65 10.41 6.18
C PHE A 121 18.88 10.44 4.66
N LYS A 122 20.14 10.44 4.24
CA LYS A 122 20.51 10.56 2.83
C LYS A 122 20.63 9.19 2.20
N GLN A 123 20.08 9.06 0.99
CA GLN A 123 20.32 7.89 0.15
C GLN A 123 21.82 7.78 -0.15
N SER A 124 22.47 6.79 0.47
CA SER A 124 23.87 6.49 0.18
C SER A 124 23.95 5.75 -1.15
N ARG A 125 24.67 6.31 -2.13
CA ARG A 125 24.91 5.68 -3.44
C ARG A 125 25.64 4.33 -3.36
N LYS A 126 26.21 3.99 -2.19
CA LYS A 126 27.01 2.78 -1.97
C LYS A 126 26.32 1.72 -1.10
N ALA A 127 25.12 2.00 -0.56
CA ALA A 127 24.43 1.09 0.34
C ALA A 127 23.07 0.66 -0.24
N ASP A 128 23.05 -0.53 -0.83
CA ASP A 128 21.83 -1.19 -1.34
C ASP A 128 20.81 -1.50 -0.22
N GLY A 129 21.22 -1.40 1.05
CA GLY A 129 20.39 -1.63 2.23
C GLY A 129 19.66 -0.40 2.78
N TRP A 130 20.02 0.82 2.37
CA TRP A 130 19.47 2.05 2.95
C TRP A 130 17.93 2.10 2.87
N GLN A 131 17.35 1.62 1.77
CA GLN A 131 15.89 1.60 1.64
C GLN A 131 15.25 0.64 2.65
N ARG A 132 15.87 -0.50 2.94
CA ARG A 132 15.32 -1.50 3.87
C ARG A 132 15.29 -1.00 5.31
N ASP A 133 16.26 -0.16 5.68
CA ASP A 133 16.41 0.32 7.05
C ASP A 133 15.38 1.41 7.40
N HIS A 134 14.91 2.17 6.39
CA HIS A 134 14.05 3.34 6.61
C HIS A 134 12.67 3.24 5.92
N VAL A 135 12.51 2.35 4.95
CA VAL A 135 11.27 2.10 4.21
C VAL A 135 10.74 0.71 4.53
N LEU A 136 9.44 0.61 4.78
CA LEU A 136 8.70 -0.65 4.75
C LEU A 136 8.06 -0.79 3.37
N GLY A 137 8.66 -1.62 2.50
CA GLY A 137 8.16 -1.88 1.15
C GLY A 137 7.16 -3.03 1.09
N GLY A 138 6.39 -3.08 0.00
CA GLY A 138 5.47 -4.19 -0.28
C GLY A 138 4.17 -4.15 0.53
N VAL A 139 3.92 -3.08 1.30
CA VAL A 139 2.69 -2.90 2.07
C VAL A 139 1.49 -2.74 1.14
N LEU A 140 0.32 -3.22 1.57
CA LEU A 140 -0.94 -3.00 0.85
C LEU A 140 -1.58 -1.71 1.34
N LEU A 141 -1.65 -0.72 0.46
CA LEU A 141 -2.28 0.56 0.72
C LEU A 141 -3.70 0.58 0.15
N GLN A 142 -4.63 1.16 0.91
CA GLN A 142 -5.99 1.51 0.46
C GLN A 142 -6.30 2.95 0.83
N SER A 143 -7.22 3.57 0.10
CA SER A 143 -7.71 4.92 0.37
C SER A 143 -9.18 5.05 0.03
N TRP A 144 -9.87 5.98 0.67
CA TRP A 144 -11.21 6.39 0.28
C TRP A 144 -11.22 7.11 -1.05
N SER A 145 -10.25 8.00 -1.28
CA SER A 145 -10.22 8.88 -2.45
C SER A 145 -9.41 8.28 -3.59
N GLN A 146 -9.74 8.68 -4.82
CA GLN A 146 -8.89 8.44 -5.97
C GLN A 146 -7.49 9.03 -5.71
N ASN A 147 -6.45 8.25 -6.00
CA ASN A 147 -5.03 8.60 -5.84
C ASN A 147 -4.55 8.91 -4.41
N GLY A 148 -5.33 8.58 -3.37
CA GLY A 148 -4.87 8.75 -1.99
C GLY A 148 -4.66 10.21 -1.57
N SER A 149 -5.33 11.17 -2.20
CA SER A 149 -5.11 12.61 -1.98
C SER A 149 -5.25 13.06 -0.52
N ARG A 150 -6.04 12.36 0.29
CA ARG A 150 -6.23 12.60 1.72
C ARG A 150 -5.54 11.57 2.62
N GLY A 151 -4.64 10.79 2.05
CA GLY A 151 -3.94 9.71 2.71
C GLY A 151 -4.46 8.33 2.34
N CYS A 152 -3.72 7.33 2.78
CA CYS A 152 -4.04 5.92 2.70
C CYS A 152 -3.89 5.29 4.08
N TRP A 153 -4.25 4.02 4.22
CA TRP A 153 -3.93 3.18 5.37
C TRP A 153 -3.31 1.88 4.88
N ILE A 154 -2.58 1.19 5.77
CA ILE A 154 -1.98 -0.12 5.50
C ILE A 154 -3.02 -1.18 5.85
N ALA A 155 -3.52 -1.88 4.84
CA ALA A 155 -4.31 -3.08 5.04
C ALA A 155 -3.41 -4.28 5.32
N GLN A 156 -3.88 -5.21 6.17
CA GLN A 156 -3.22 -6.50 6.31
C GLN A 156 -3.19 -7.23 4.94
N PRO A 157 -2.09 -7.92 4.59
CA PRO A 157 -2.14 -8.92 3.54
C PRO A 157 -3.28 -9.89 3.82
N PRO A 158 -4.01 -10.38 2.80
CA PRO A 158 -4.97 -11.45 3.04
C PRO A 158 -4.20 -12.60 3.69
N THR A 159 -4.52 -12.88 4.94
CA THR A 159 -3.92 -14.00 5.66
C THR A 159 -4.35 -15.25 4.92
N LEU A 160 -3.42 -16.02 4.36
CA LEU A 160 -3.67 -17.37 3.85
C LEU A 160 -3.96 -18.35 5.01
N THR A 161 -4.66 -17.91 6.05
CA THR A 161 -4.92 -18.62 7.31
C THR A 161 -6.27 -19.31 7.28
N SER A 162 -6.61 -19.96 6.17
CA SER A 162 -7.79 -20.82 6.09
C SER A 162 -7.55 -22.16 5.37
N LEU A 163 -6.30 -22.53 5.08
CA LEU A 163 -5.96 -23.89 4.64
C LEU A 163 -4.95 -24.61 5.54
N PHE A 164 -4.48 -23.95 6.61
CA PHE A 164 -3.63 -24.59 7.62
C PHE A 164 -4.18 -24.24 9.00
N PRO A 165 -4.60 -25.22 9.82
CA PRO A 165 -4.95 -24.95 11.21
C PRO A 165 -3.77 -24.25 11.88
N ALA A 166 -4.06 -23.13 12.54
CA ALA A 166 -3.10 -22.33 13.25
C ALA A 166 -2.38 -23.21 14.27
N VAL A 167 -1.15 -23.61 13.95
CA VAL A 167 -0.19 -23.94 14.98
C VAL A 167 0.12 -22.61 15.64
N ASP A 168 -0.53 -22.36 16.77
CA ASP A 168 -0.08 -21.37 17.72
C ASP A 168 1.34 -21.77 18.13
N CYS A 169 2.32 -21.12 17.52
CA CYS A 169 3.65 -21.05 18.05
C CYS A 169 3.93 -19.58 18.24
N GLY A 170 3.93 -19.18 19.51
CA GLY A 170 4.43 -17.90 19.96
C GLY A 170 5.63 -17.50 19.12
N ARG A 171 5.53 -16.30 18.57
CA ARG A 171 6.49 -15.66 17.66
C ARG A 171 7.89 -15.62 18.26
N GLN A 172 8.63 -16.72 18.21
CA GLN A 172 10.07 -16.71 18.28
C GLN A 172 10.56 -16.51 16.86
N ALA A 173 11.19 -15.35 16.64
CA ALA A 173 11.88 -15.09 15.39
C ALA A 173 12.97 -16.16 15.22
N ASP A 174 12.87 -16.92 14.12
CA ASP A 174 13.89 -17.88 13.71
C ASP A 174 15.27 -17.16 13.71
N PRO A 175 16.25 -17.63 14.51
CA PRO A 175 17.54 -16.97 14.66
C PRO A 175 18.29 -16.82 13.32
N VAL A 176 18.01 -17.69 12.34
CA VAL A 176 18.56 -17.59 10.99
C VAL A 176 18.07 -16.31 10.30
N LEU A 177 16.78 -15.98 10.43
CA LEU A 177 16.16 -14.78 9.86
C LEU A 177 16.62 -13.49 10.57
N GLN A 178 17.20 -13.60 11.78
CA GLN A 178 17.76 -12.48 12.53
C GLN A 178 19.24 -12.23 12.26
N THR A 179 19.91 -13.04 11.43
CA THR A 179 21.29 -12.77 11.05
C THR A 179 21.39 -11.43 10.31
N ASN A 180 22.46 -10.68 10.58
CA ASN A 180 22.73 -9.42 9.85
C ASN A 180 22.73 -9.62 8.33
N TRP A 181 23.12 -10.81 7.86
CA TRP A 181 23.03 -11.16 6.44
C TRP A 181 21.58 -11.30 5.96
N MET A 182 20.73 -12.09 6.64
CA MET A 182 19.31 -12.22 6.29
C MET A 182 18.56 -10.89 6.36
N ARG A 183 18.80 -10.07 7.39
CA ARG A 183 18.17 -8.75 7.54
C ARG A 183 18.57 -7.78 6.43
N ARG A 184 19.86 -7.75 6.08
CA ARG A 184 20.42 -6.76 5.13
C ARG A 184 20.09 -7.09 3.67
N THR A 185 20.00 -8.38 3.35
CA THR A 185 19.61 -8.87 2.01
C THR A 185 18.10 -9.04 1.86
N GLY A 186 17.38 -9.12 2.99
CA GLY A 186 15.95 -9.37 3.13
C GLY A 186 15.42 -10.46 2.21
N TRP A 187 16.16 -11.56 2.15
CA TRP A 187 15.70 -12.80 1.54
C TRP A 187 14.45 -13.35 2.24
N ALA A 188 14.29 -13.04 3.53
CA ALA A 188 13.11 -13.42 4.31
C ALA A 188 11.82 -12.84 3.72
N GLU A 189 11.81 -11.54 3.41
CA GLU A 189 10.66 -10.84 2.82
C GLU A 189 10.50 -11.15 1.33
N THR A 190 11.61 -11.35 0.62
CA THR A 190 11.60 -11.68 -0.82
C THR A 190 10.93 -13.03 -1.09
N PHE A 191 11.08 -13.97 -0.16
CA PHE A 191 10.49 -15.30 -0.24
C PHE A 191 9.32 -15.52 0.74
N GLU A 192 8.76 -14.45 1.29
CA GLU A 192 7.58 -14.55 2.14
C GLU A 192 6.40 -15.06 1.31
N GLY A 193 5.84 -16.21 1.68
CA GLY A 193 4.80 -16.90 0.92
C GLY A 193 5.29 -17.62 -0.35
N ALA A 194 6.60 -17.69 -0.60
CA ALA A 194 7.14 -18.48 -1.70
C ALA A 194 7.03 -20.00 -1.40
N ARG A 195 6.75 -20.78 -2.46
CA ARG A 195 6.76 -22.25 -2.47
C ARG A 195 8.18 -22.77 -2.24
N ARG A 196 8.61 -22.81 -0.98
CA ARG A 196 9.95 -23.27 -0.56
C ARG A 196 10.24 -24.71 -1.00
N ASP A 197 9.20 -25.53 -1.16
CA ASP A 197 9.24 -26.87 -1.73
C ASP A 197 9.81 -26.90 -3.17
N ILE A 198 9.41 -25.95 -4.03
CA ILE A 198 9.91 -25.86 -5.40
C ILE A 198 11.37 -25.40 -5.41
N LEU A 199 11.71 -24.43 -4.56
CA LEU A 199 13.09 -23.94 -4.46
C LEU A 199 14.04 -25.04 -3.94
N ALA A 200 13.59 -25.86 -2.98
CA ALA A 200 14.34 -27.02 -2.53
C ALA A 200 14.49 -28.07 -3.65
N ALA A 201 13.39 -28.43 -4.33
CA ALA A 201 13.39 -29.43 -5.40
C ALA A 201 14.25 -29.02 -6.61
N THR A 202 14.37 -27.72 -6.90
CA THR A 202 15.26 -27.21 -7.97
C THR A 202 16.74 -27.23 -7.60
N THR A 203 17.05 -27.34 -6.30
CA THR A 203 18.42 -27.52 -5.80
C THR A 203 18.79 -28.97 -5.55
N GLU A 204 17.81 -29.88 -5.55
CA GLU A 204 18.07 -31.31 -5.46
C GLU A 204 18.60 -31.82 -6.79
N LEU A 205 19.83 -32.34 -6.77
CA LEU A 205 20.41 -33.06 -7.90
C LEU A 205 19.60 -34.35 -8.10
N PRO A 206 19.36 -34.79 -9.35
CA PRO A 206 18.71 -36.07 -9.59
C PRO A 206 19.51 -37.15 -8.86
N ALA A 207 18.86 -37.85 -7.94
CA ALA A 207 19.47 -38.97 -7.23
C ALA A 207 20.03 -39.92 -8.29
N SER A 208 21.32 -40.23 -8.18
CA SER A 208 21.99 -41.18 -9.05
C SER A 208 21.30 -42.53 -8.89
N VAL A 209 20.36 -42.84 -9.77
CA VAL A 209 19.93 -44.22 -10.00
C VAL A 209 21.09 -44.87 -10.73
N GLY A 210 22.01 -45.42 -9.95
CA GLY A 210 23.19 -46.13 -10.42
C GLY A 210 23.23 -47.53 -9.83
N ALA A 211 22.27 -48.38 -10.21
CA ALA A 211 22.60 -49.78 -10.41
C ALA A 211 23.49 -49.85 -11.66
N ALA A 212 24.62 -50.53 -11.52
CA ALA A 212 25.74 -50.60 -12.45
C ALA A 212 25.37 -50.86 -13.93
N ALA A 213 26.00 -50.08 -14.82
CA ALA A 213 26.62 -50.62 -16.03
C ALA A 213 27.65 -49.62 -16.59
N THR A 214 28.86 -50.12 -16.74
CA THR A 214 30.05 -49.57 -17.37
C THR A 214 29.83 -48.78 -18.67
N SER A 215 30.48 -47.62 -18.79
CA SER A 215 31.37 -47.26 -19.92
C SER A 215 31.89 -45.84 -19.75
N SER A 216 33.21 -45.70 -19.71
CA SER A 216 33.95 -44.46 -19.72
C SER A 216 33.72 -43.65 -21.00
N THR A 217 33.34 -42.38 -20.87
CA THR A 217 33.69 -41.34 -21.84
C THR A 217 33.54 -39.97 -21.18
N GLY A 218 34.68 -39.37 -20.83
CA GLY A 218 34.75 -38.02 -20.30
C GLY A 218 34.37 -37.00 -21.37
N PHE A 219 33.48 -36.07 -21.04
CA PHE A 219 33.20 -34.90 -21.86
C PHE A 219 33.68 -33.63 -21.18
N HIS A 220 34.60 -32.94 -21.87
CA HIS A 220 35.23 -31.69 -21.50
C HIS A 220 34.21 -30.54 -21.38
N LEU A 221 34.24 -29.85 -20.23
CA LEU A 221 33.59 -28.55 -20.02
C LEU A 221 34.38 -27.45 -20.73
N GLY A 222 33.74 -26.73 -21.65
CA GLY A 222 34.37 -25.56 -22.27
C GLY A 222 33.61 -24.99 -23.45
N ARG A 223 32.39 -24.46 -23.26
CA ARG A 223 31.83 -23.47 -24.19
C ARG A 223 31.23 -22.28 -23.44
N ARG A 224 31.88 -21.14 -23.68
CA ARG A 224 31.52 -19.76 -23.33
C ARG A 224 30.10 -19.46 -23.82
N TRP A 225 29.21 -19.11 -22.89
CA TRP A 225 27.91 -18.51 -23.21
C TRP A 225 28.12 -17.07 -23.69
N THR A 226 27.72 -16.77 -24.93
CA THR A 226 27.53 -15.40 -25.41
C THR A 226 26.03 -15.12 -25.50
N PRO A 227 25.48 -14.11 -24.82
CA PRO A 227 24.07 -13.79 -24.94
C PRO A 227 23.76 -13.18 -26.31
N ARG A 228 22.75 -13.70 -27.01
CA ARG A 228 22.11 -13.02 -28.15
C ARG A 228 21.28 -11.84 -27.62
N PRO A 229 21.27 -10.67 -28.30
CA PRO A 229 20.46 -9.54 -27.87
C PRO A 229 18.97 -9.81 -28.15
N LEU A 230 18.15 -9.73 -27.11
CA LEU A 230 16.70 -9.74 -27.23
C LEU A 230 16.22 -8.39 -27.81
N ARG A 231 15.37 -8.49 -28.84
CA ARG A 231 14.68 -7.35 -29.46
C ARG A 231 13.88 -6.57 -28.41
N ARG A 232 14.02 -5.25 -28.46
CA ARG A 232 13.21 -4.26 -27.73
C ARG A 232 11.73 -4.45 -28.07
N LEU A 233 10.94 -4.95 -27.14
CA LEU A 233 9.50 -4.75 -27.14
C LEU A 233 9.24 -3.34 -26.60
N HIS A 234 8.55 -2.53 -27.40
CA HIS A 234 8.04 -1.23 -27.01
C HIS A 234 7.04 -1.41 -25.86
N THR A 235 7.34 -0.83 -24.70
CA THR A 235 6.38 -0.64 -23.62
C THR A 235 5.53 0.59 -23.89
N PRO A 236 4.19 0.51 -23.81
CA PRO A 236 3.35 1.69 -23.91
C PRO A 236 3.54 2.57 -22.66
N HIS A 237 3.62 3.87 -22.91
CA HIS A 237 3.79 4.92 -21.91
C HIS A 237 2.52 5.04 -21.06
N ASN A 238 2.51 4.47 -19.85
CA ASN A 238 1.44 4.67 -18.88
C ASN A 238 1.84 5.80 -17.91
N SER A 239 1.28 6.98 -18.16
CA SER A 239 1.39 8.18 -17.32
C SER A 239 0.70 7.98 -15.96
N TRP A 240 1.41 7.38 -15.00
CA TRP A 240 0.96 7.23 -13.60
C TRP A 240 2.06 7.71 -12.65
N SER A 241 2.51 8.96 -12.82
CA SER A 241 3.52 9.60 -11.96
C SER A 241 2.93 10.47 -10.85
N THR A 242 1.60 10.51 -10.70
CA THR A 242 0.91 11.46 -9.81
C THR A 242 0.15 10.73 -8.71
N PHE A 243 0.87 10.12 -7.77
CA PHE A 243 0.31 9.53 -6.55
C PHE A 243 0.94 10.22 -5.33
N CYS A 244 0.13 10.92 -4.53
CA CYS A 244 0.46 11.55 -3.23
C CYS A 244 1.58 12.61 -3.20
N ALA A 245 1.31 13.80 -3.76
CA ALA A 245 1.91 15.06 -3.27
C ALA A 245 0.84 15.82 -2.48
N GLY A 246 0.59 15.39 -1.23
CA GLY A 246 -0.10 16.21 -0.25
C GLY A 246 0.94 17.07 0.46
N GLU A 247 1.22 18.26 -0.09
CA GLU A 247 1.96 19.30 0.62
C GLU A 247 1.10 19.79 1.79
N VAL A 248 1.31 19.22 2.97
CA VAL A 248 0.92 19.87 4.22
C VAL A 248 1.96 20.94 4.51
N GLY A 249 1.63 22.19 4.17
CA GLY A 249 2.38 23.37 4.59
C GLY A 249 2.39 23.46 6.10
N TRP A 250 3.48 23.04 6.72
CA TRP A 250 3.76 23.32 8.12
C TRP A 250 4.25 24.76 8.22
N HIS A 251 3.35 25.68 8.54
CA HIS A 251 3.75 26.99 9.06
C HIS A 251 4.47 26.77 10.39
N GLY A 252 5.77 27.06 10.37
CA GLY A 252 6.63 27.01 11.54
C GLY A 252 6.20 28.04 12.58
N LEU A 253 5.95 27.58 13.80
CA LEU A 253 6.10 28.38 15.00
C LEU A 253 7.35 27.87 15.72
N SER A 254 8.47 28.46 15.33
CA SER A 254 9.72 28.41 16.09
C SER A 254 9.62 29.36 17.28
N SER A 255 9.42 28.81 18.47
CA SER A 255 9.62 29.54 19.73
C SER A 255 10.64 28.75 20.56
N GLY A 256 11.92 29.06 20.36
CA GLY A 256 13.01 28.54 21.18
C GLY A 256 12.96 29.06 22.62
N PRO A 257 13.64 28.38 23.56
CA PRO A 257 13.60 28.72 24.98
C PRO A 257 14.45 29.96 25.28
N ARG A 258 13.84 31.00 25.87
CA ARG A 258 14.59 32.13 26.44
C ARG A 258 15.18 31.73 27.79
N ARG A 259 16.50 31.63 27.77
CA ARG A 259 17.44 31.60 28.89
C ARG A 259 17.16 32.80 29.83
N LEU A 260 16.75 32.52 31.07
CA LEU A 260 16.65 33.53 32.13
C LEU A 260 18.06 33.78 32.69
N SER A 261 18.60 34.97 32.43
CA SER A 261 19.77 35.50 33.13
C SER A 261 19.33 36.63 34.04
N ALA A 262 19.56 36.44 35.33
CA ALA A 262 19.38 37.43 36.38
C ALA A 262 20.39 38.58 36.25
N LYS A 263 19.98 39.80 36.62
CA LYS A 263 20.81 40.88 37.18
C LYS A 263 19.93 41.87 37.98
N PRO A 264 20.52 42.65 38.90
CA PRO A 264 19.91 43.05 40.17
C PRO A 264 19.32 44.47 40.16
N LEU A 265 18.49 44.79 41.15
CA LEU A 265 18.06 46.15 41.49
C LEU A 265 18.39 46.44 42.96
N SER A 266 19.50 47.14 43.18
CA SER A 266 19.55 48.28 44.12
C SER A 266 18.59 49.36 43.59
N GLY A 267 17.83 50.15 44.33
CA GLY A 267 17.80 50.53 45.73
C GLY A 267 17.21 51.95 45.76
N HIS A 268 16.38 52.26 46.77
CA HIS A 268 16.10 53.56 47.41
C HIS A 268 14.62 53.98 47.60
N SER A 269 14.38 54.32 48.87
CA SER A 269 13.43 55.29 49.46
C SER A 269 12.00 54.81 49.74
N CYS A 270 11.71 54.46 51.01
CA CYS A 270 11.51 55.38 52.14
C CYS A 270 12.04 54.74 53.43
#